data_AF-A0A7R9AD82-F1
#
_entry.id   AF-A0A7R9AD82-F1
#
_cell.length_a   1.000
_cell.length_b   1.000
_cell.length_c   1.000
_cell.angle_alpha   90.00
_cell.angle_beta   90.00
_cell.angle_gamma   90.00
#
_symmetry.space_group_name_H-M   'P 1'
#
loop_
_entity.id
_entity.type
_entity.pdbx_description
1 polymer ?
#
loop_
_entity_poly.entity_id
_entity_poly.type
_entity_poly.pdbx_seq_one_letter_code
_entity_poly.pdbx_strand_id
1 'polypeptide(L)'
;QNGDEPVSTLTQDFHTRLDNLLRTLVHAKPHFIRCVRANAQEIPERFDRLVVGHQIRSLQVLETVNLMAGGFPHRMRFKAFRARYKLLAPMKQLVYVPGSGQDDKVIEDCRLLLDYFGRAIDDHNGPGNLTINWAIGTRHIFISEGARQKLEKVRMRTRERASTLIQSVWRGWHLRRRWPGLQRQLQLCTPTRIINPHAPNSNTVSQGPGSNHLGGSTRNRPRPQPIAGTPPPEAPDKCDPKAIQQTCSRFGLDLAALQERPPPLPPSRSYTITGNTKLGYPQTRVMKASYPEDGTGDEVLLKGETVVVIGAGHRRGYLMVEHKGHVIQVPYQYLELKPAQIGVDI
;
A
#
# COMPACT_ATOMS: atom_id res chain seq x y z
N GLN A 1 39.22 24.13 37.95
CA GLN A 1 38.19 25.04 37.40
C GLN A 1 37.10 24.18 36.79
N ASN A 2 36.16 23.72 37.62
CA ASN A 2 34.96 23.06 37.12
C ASN A 2 33.96 24.18 36.89
N GLY A 3 33.75 24.52 35.61
CA GLY A 3 32.78 25.53 35.23
C GLY A 3 31.39 25.05 35.57
N ASP A 4 30.65 25.86 36.33
CA ASP A 4 29.21 25.77 36.49
C ASP A 4 28.57 25.81 35.10
N GLU A 5 28.26 24.65 34.53
CA GLU A 5 27.28 24.59 33.46
C GLU A 5 25.94 24.97 34.09
N PRO A 6 25.29 26.06 33.64
CA PRO A 6 24.02 26.48 34.22
C PRO A 6 23.01 25.35 34.04
N VAL A 7 22.47 24.85 35.15
CA VAL A 7 21.48 23.77 35.16
C VAL A 7 20.28 24.22 34.32
N SER A 8 20.08 23.54 33.19
CA SER A 8 18.97 23.84 32.28
C SER A 8 17.65 23.61 33.02
N THR A 9 16.79 24.64 33.01
CA THR A 9 15.45 24.51 33.61
C THR A 9 14.57 23.62 32.74
N LEU A 10 13.58 22.95 33.35
CA LEU A 10 12.59 22.16 32.60
C LEU A 10 11.95 22.96 31.45
N THR A 11 11.68 24.24 31.70
CA THR A 11 11.14 25.17 30.70
C THR A 11 12.10 25.36 29.53
N GLN A 12 13.39 25.57 29.81
CA GLN A 12 14.43 25.74 28.79
C GLN A 12 14.63 24.46 27.95
N ASP A 13 14.62 23.29 28.60
CA ASP A 13 14.67 22.00 27.91
C ASP A 13 13.45 21.77 27.02
N PHE A 14 12.25 22.11 27.50
CA PHE A 14 11.02 22.01 26.72
C PHE A 14 11.05 22.93 25.49
N HIS A 15 11.45 24.19 25.66
CA HIS A 15 11.62 25.13 24.55
C HIS A 15 12.62 24.61 23.51
N THR A 16 13.77 24.12 23.97
CA THR A 16 14.81 23.59 23.07
C THR A 16 14.30 22.41 22.26
N ARG A 17 13.54 21.50 22.87
CA ARG A 17 12.92 20.35 22.18
C ARG A 17 11.86 20.80 21.18
N LEU A 18 11.02 21.77 21.54
CA LEU A 18 9.98 22.32 20.67
C LEU A 18 10.60 23.00 19.44
N ASP A 19 11.65 23.80 19.63
CA ASP A 19 12.37 24.46 18.53
C ASP A 19 12.99 23.45 17.56
N ASN A 20 13.60 22.39 18.10
CA ASN A 20 14.15 21.30 17.27
C ASN A 20 13.06 20.61 16.43
N LEU A 21 11.89 20.38 17.03
CA LEU A 21 10.72 19.84 16.32
C LEU A 21 10.25 20.80 15.21
N LEU A 22 10.10 22.09 15.51
CA LEU A 22 9.66 23.09 14.53
C LEU A 22 10.63 23.20 13.36
N ARG A 23 11.95 23.21 13.60
CA ARG A 23 12.96 23.18 12.53
C ARG A 23 12.77 21.98 11.60
N THR A 24 12.49 20.81 12.17
CA THR A 24 12.22 19.59 11.39
C THR A 24 10.94 19.73 10.56
N LEU A 25 9.87 20.28 11.15
CA LEU A 25 8.58 20.44 10.48
C LEU A 25 8.63 21.48 9.34
N VAL A 26 9.43 22.54 9.47
CA VAL A 26 9.58 23.60 8.45
C VAL A 26 10.17 23.06 7.15
N HIS A 27 11.02 22.04 7.21
CA HIS A 27 11.60 21.39 6.03
C HIS A 27 10.71 20.29 5.43
N ALA A 28 9.63 19.93 6.11
CA ALA A 28 8.67 18.95 5.63
C ALA A 28 7.56 19.58 4.79
N LYS A 29 6.77 18.73 4.11
CA LYS A 29 5.50 19.13 3.52
C LYS A 29 4.38 18.86 4.53
N PRO A 30 3.79 19.89 5.16
CA PRO A 30 2.82 19.67 6.22
C PRO A 30 1.48 19.20 5.66
N HIS A 31 0.83 18.30 6.40
CA HIS A 31 -0.55 17.89 6.22
C HIS A 31 -1.30 18.15 7.53
N PHE A 32 -2.34 18.98 7.47
CA PHE A 32 -3.09 19.39 8.66
C PHE A 32 -4.33 18.52 8.82
N ILE A 33 -4.45 17.88 9.99
CA ILE A 33 -5.66 17.19 10.44
C ILE A 33 -6.21 18.00 11.61
N ARG A 34 -7.44 18.54 11.47
CA ARG A 34 -8.11 19.28 12.53
C ARG A 34 -9.15 18.40 13.20
N CYS A 35 -8.87 17.98 14.43
CA CYS A 35 -9.82 17.23 15.24
C CYS A 35 -10.88 18.19 15.81
N VAL A 36 -12.15 17.77 15.75
CA VAL A 36 -13.28 18.56 16.27
C VAL A 36 -14.10 17.67 17.20
N ARG A 37 -14.31 18.14 18.43
CA ARG A 37 -15.14 17.45 19.43
C ARG A 37 -16.62 17.65 19.09
N ALA A 38 -17.38 16.57 18.96
CA ALA A 38 -18.80 16.61 18.58
C ALA A 38 -19.73 17.11 19.69
N ASN A 39 -19.44 16.77 20.95
CA ASN A 39 -20.19 17.23 22.13
C ASN A 39 -19.31 17.23 23.38
N ALA A 40 -19.67 18.03 24.39
CA ALA A 40 -18.89 18.20 25.61
C ALA A 40 -19.01 17.04 26.62
N GLN A 41 -19.98 16.16 26.41
CA GLN A 41 -20.33 15.05 27.30
C GLN A 41 -19.78 13.69 26.83
N GLU A 42 -19.05 13.68 25.70
CA GLU A 42 -18.42 12.46 25.13
C GLU A 42 -19.41 11.35 24.77
N ILE A 43 -20.66 11.73 24.52
CA ILE A 43 -21.72 10.79 24.17
C ILE A 43 -21.60 10.45 22.67
N PRO A 44 -21.55 9.16 22.29
CA PRO A 44 -21.52 8.76 20.89
C PRO A 44 -22.79 9.23 20.15
N GLU A 45 -22.68 9.45 18.84
CA GLU A 45 -23.79 9.86 17.95
C GLU A 45 -24.50 11.18 18.31
N ARG A 46 -24.00 11.91 19.31
CA ARG A 46 -24.54 13.21 19.71
C ARG A 46 -23.71 14.36 19.12
N PHE A 47 -24.39 15.26 18.41
CA PHE A 47 -23.78 16.44 17.80
C PHE A 47 -24.30 17.72 18.43
N ASP A 48 -23.42 18.47 19.09
CA ASP A 48 -23.71 19.78 19.64
C ASP A 48 -23.16 20.88 18.73
N ARG A 49 -24.10 21.58 18.07
CA ARG A 49 -23.77 22.64 17.10
C ARG A 49 -23.02 23.81 17.74
N LEU A 50 -23.29 24.16 19.00
CA LEU A 50 -22.61 25.28 19.65
C LEU A 50 -21.15 24.92 19.92
N VAL A 51 -20.92 23.74 20.51
CA VAL A 51 -19.57 23.22 20.80
C VAL A 51 -18.73 23.11 19.51
N VAL A 52 -19.30 22.57 18.45
CA VAL A 52 -18.63 22.45 17.15
C VAL A 52 -18.42 23.83 16.50
N GLY A 53 -19.43 24.70 16.54
CA GLY A 53 -19.36 26.05 15.97
C GLY A 53 -18.27 26.92 16.62
N HIS A 54 -18.11 26.84 17.94
CA HIS A 54 -17.02 27.51 18.65
C HIS A 54 -15.65 27.00 18.18
N GLN A 55 -15.46 25.68 18.06
CA GLN A 55 -14.21 25.10 17.59
C GLN A 55 -13.90 25.48 16.14
N ILE A 56 -14.89 25.45 15.25
CA ILE A 56 -14.71 25.84 13.84
C ILE A 56 -14.18 27.28 13.74
N ARG A 57 -14.70 28.20 14.57
CA ARG A 57 -14.25 29.59 14.64
C ARG A 57 -12.86 29.71 15.25
N SER A 58 -12.61 29.07 16.40
CA SER A 58 -11.30 29.13 17.08
C SER A 58 -10.17 28.51 16.26
N LEU A 59 -10.46 27.45 15.50
CA LEU A 59 -9.52 26.79 14.58
C LEU A 59 -9.42 27.47 13.21
N GLN A 60 -10.20 28.55 12.99
CA GLN A 60 -10.26 29.33 11.76
C GLN A 60 -10.48 28.49 10.50
N VAL A 61 -11.35 27.48 10.60
CA VAL A 61 -11.58 26.53 9.51
C VAL A 61 -12.20 27.23 8.31
N LEU A 62 -13.20 28.09 8.54
CA LEU A 62 -13.90 28.80 7.47
C LEU A 62 -12.99 29.80 6.76
N GLU A 63 -12.19 30.55 7.52
CA GLU A 63 -11.23 31.51 7.00
C GLU A 63 -10.15 30.79 6.18
N THR A 64 -9.66 29.65 6.67
CA THR A 64 -8.71 28.81 5.92
C THR A 64 -9.33 28.32 4.61
N VAL A 65 -10.57 27.84 4.65
CA VAL A 65 -11.29 27.36 3.45
C VAL A 65 -11.51 28.51 2.47
N ASN A 66 -11.92 29.68 2.94
CA ASN A 66 -12.15 30.84 2.09
C ASN A 66 -10.85 31.33 1.42
N LEU A 67 -9.74 31.36 2.18
CA LEU A 67 -8.41 31.67 1.65
C LEU A 67 -7.99 30.67 0.56
N MET A 68 -8.24 29.37 0.77
CA MET A 68 -7.92 28.33 -0.22
C MET A 68 -8.82 28.40 -1.46
N ALA A 69 -10.10 28.77 -1.29
CA ALA A 69 -11.07 28.85 -2.37
C ALA A 69 -10.91 30.09 -3.24
N GLY A 70 -10.66 31.26 -2.63
CA GLY A 70 -10.44 32.53 -3.33
C GLY A 70 -9.01 32.74 -3.82
N GLY A 71 -8.06 31.97 -3.31
CA GLY A 71 -6.63 32.11 -3.62
C GLY A 71 -6.06 31.06 -4.57
N PHE A 72 -4.73 31.08 -4.68
CA PHE A 72 -3.95 30.09 -5.44
C PHE A 72 -3.02 29.31 -4.50
N PRO A 73 -3.55 28.33 -3.74
CA PRO A 73 -2.77 27.59 -2.73
C PRO A 73 -1.64 26.75 -3.35
N HIS A 74 -1.68 26.48 -4.65
CA HIS A 74 -0.66 25.69 -5.34
C HIS A 74 0.23 26.55 -6.20
N ARG A 75 1.54 26.41 -6.00
CA ARG A 75 2.58 27.10 -6.76
C ARG A 75 3.55 26.09 -7.35
N MET A 76 3.86 26.24 -8.64
CA MET A 76 4.74 25.32 -9.35
C MET A 76 5.70 26.07 -10.26
N ARG A 77 6.98 25.70 -10.27
CA ARG A 77 7.95 26.23 -11.25
C ARG A 77 7.56 25.80 -12.66
N PHE A 78 7.81 26.63 -13.66
CA PHE A 78 7.50 26.33 -15.07
C PHE A 78 8.06 24.98 -15.54
N LYS A 79 9.34 24.70 -15.26
CA LYS A 79 9.98 23.42 -15.61
C LYS A 79 9.27 22.21 -14.98
N ALA A 80 8.85 22.33 -13.72
CA ALA A 80 8.12 21.28 -13.01
C ALA A 80 6.69 21.09 -13.56
N PHE A 81 5.99 22.19 -13.86
CA PHE A 81 4.66 22.14 -14.46
C PHE A 81 4.67 21.45 -15.82
N ARG A 82 5.56 21.90 -16.72
CA ARG A 82 5.76 21.28 -18.03
C ARG A 82 6.07 19.79 -17.89
N ALA A 83 7.03 19.41 -17.05
CA ALA A 83 7.41 18.00 -16.89
C ALA A 83 6.23 17.13 -16.39
N ARG A 84 5.42 17.67 -15.48
CA ARG A 84 4.29 16.97 -14.87
C ARG A 84 3.10 16.82 -15.82
N TYR A 85 2.80 17.86 -16.60
CA TYR A 85 1.58 17.95 -17.41
C TYR A 85 1.82 17.87 -18.92
N LYS A 86 3.04 17.67 -19.42
CA LYS A 86 3.34 17.52 -20.87
C LYS A 86 2.48 16.51 -21.62
N LEU A 87 1.92 15.51 -20.93
CA LEU A 87 1.04 14.50 -21.54
C LEU A 87 -0.36 15.03 -21.86
N LEU A 88 -0.70 16.25 -21.43
CA LEU A 88 -2.01 16.86 -21.67
C LEU A 88 -2.10 17.55 -23.03
N ALA A 89 -0.98 17.99 -23.61
CA ALA A 89 -0.94 18.60 -24.94
C ALA A 89 -0.30 17.64 -25.97
N PRO A 90 -0.65 17.78 -27.26
CA PRO A 90 -0.02 17.02 -28.32
C PRO A 90 1.50 17.20 -28.32
N MET A 91 2.26 16.10 -28.27
CA MET A 91 3.72 16.18 -28.18
C MET A 91 4.34 16.98 -29.33
N LYS A 92 3.76 16.94 -30.53
CA LYS A 92 4.25 17.67 -31.72
C LYS A 92 4.34 19.18 -31.51
N GLN A 93 3.48 19.77 -30.68
CA GLN A 93 3.48 21.20 -30.40
C GLN A 93 4.36 21.59 -29.20
N LEU A 94 4.85 20.60 -28.44
CA LEU A 94 5.81 20.81 -27.36
C LEU A 94 7.27 20.65 -27.83
N VAL A 95 7.47 20.31 -29.11
CA VAL A 95 8.78 20.09 -29.75
C VAL A 95 9.44 21.42 -30.12
N TYR A 96 10.75 21.44 -29.95
CA TYR A 96 11.73 22.50 -30.23
C TYR A 96 11.43 23.37 -31.48
N VAL A 97 11.43 24.69 -31.29
CA VAL A 97 11.58 25.70 -32.35
C VAL A 97 13.00 26.27 -32.23
N PRO A 98 13.84 26.24 -33.28
CA PRO A 98 15.20 26.77 -33.21
C PRO A 98 15.18 28.30 -33.03
N GLY A 99 15.91 28.83 -32.05
CA GLY A 99 16.18 30.28 -31.89
C GLY A 99 15.64 30.96 -30.63
N SER A 100 14.77 30.31 -29.84
CA SER A 100 14.27 30.85 -28.57
C SER A 100 15.12 30.41 -27.37
N GLY A 101 15.43 31.32 -26.44
CA GLY A 101 16.08 30.97 -25.17
C GLY A 101 15.36 29.83 -24.44
N GLN A 102 16.12 28.91 -23.84
CA GLN A 102 15.60 27.66 -23.26
C GLN A 102 14.53 27.90 -22.19
N ASP A 103 14.61 28.99 -21.42
CA ASP A 103 13.66 29.30 -20.35
C ASP A 103 12.36 29.95 -20.88
N ASP A 104 12.44 30.85 -21.87
CA ASP A 104 11.27 31.48 -22.48
C ASP A 104 10.35 30.45 -23.15
N LYS A 105 10.94 29.45 -23.80
CA LYS A 105 10.21 28.32 -24.38
C LYS A 105 9.43 27.53 -23.33
N VAL A 106 9.99 27.30 -22.14
CA VAL A 106 9.28 26.54 -21.09
C VAL A 106 8.04 27.32 -20.65
N ILE A 107 8.11 28.64 -20.60
CA ILE A 107 6.97 29.50 -20.25
C ILE A 107 5.90 29.41 -21.34
N GLU A 108 6.28 29.46 -22.62
CA GLU A 108 5.37 29.30 -23.75
C GLU A 108 4.70 27.91 -23.77
N ASP A 109 5.48 26.83 -23.58
CA ASP A 109 4.95 25.46 -23.45
C ASP A 109 3.93 25.37 -22.30
N CYS A 110 4.18 26.06 -21.18
CA CYS A 110 3.24 26.10 -20.06
C CYS A 110 1.96 26.88 -20.40
N ARG A 111 2.04 27.98 -21.15
CA ARG A 111 0.87 28.72 -21.64
C ARG A 111 0.03 27.86 -22.57
N LEU A 112 0.67 27.15 -23.49
CA LEU A 112 0.00 26.23 -24.41
C LEU A 112 -0.73 25.11 -23.63
N LEU A 113 -0.07 24.52 -22.62
CA LEU A 113 -0.69 23.51 -21.76
C LEU A 113 -1.93 24.05 -21.03
N LEU A 114 -1.87 25.30 -20.54
CA LEU A 114 -3.00 25.95 -19.88
C LEU A 114 -4.14 26.30 -20.86
N ASP A 115 -3.83 26.67 -22.09
CA ASP A 115 -4.81 26.90 -23.16
C ASP A 115 -5.55 25.61 -23.54
N TYR A 116 -4.80 24.51 -23.73
CA TYR A 116 -5.39 23.18 -23.93
C TYR A 116 -6.28 22.75 -22.75
N PHE A 117 -5.83 23.04 -21.53
CA PHE A 117 -6.60 22.77 -20.33
C PHE A 117 -7.89 23.58 -20.26
N GLY A 118 -7.84 24.88 -20.59
CA GLY A 118 -9.00 25.77 -20.64
C GLY A 118 -10.06 25.26 -21.63
N ARG A 119 -9.66 24.97 -22.87
CA ARG A 119 -10.57 24.39 -23.87
C ARG A 119 -11.20 23.08 -23.42
N ALA A 120 -10.44 22.21 -22.74
CA ALA A 120 -10.96 20.94 -22.22
C ALA A 120 -11.91 21.09 -21.02
N ILE A 121 -11.99 22.28 -20.42
CA ILE A 121 -12.92 22.59 -19.32
C ILE A 121 -14.22 23.18 -19.85
N ASP A 122 -14.15 24.07 -20.85
CA ASP A 122 -15.31 24.78 -21.40
C ASP A 122 -16.35 23.83 -22.03
N ASP A 123 -15.90 22.67 -22.54
CA ASP A 123 -16.77 21.60 -23.07
C ASP A 123 -17.69 20.95 -22.02
N HIS A 124 -17.50 21.22 -20.72
CA HIS A 124 -18.25 20.63 -19.62
C HIS A 124 -18.87 21.69 -18.70
N ASN A 125 -19.51 22.71 -19.28
CA ASN A 125 -20.25 23.77 -18.58
C ASN A 125 -21.27 23.21 -17.57
N GLY A 126 -20.81 23.05 -16.33
CA GLY A 126 -21.64 22.90 -15.15
C GLY A 126 -21.25 23.98 -14.12
N PRO A 127 -22.17 24.38 -13.22
CA PRO A 127 -22.01 25.51 -12.29
C PRO A 127 -20.93 25.33 -11.21
N GLY A 128 -20.05 24.32 -11.30
CA GLY A 128 -18.94 24.07 -10.37
C GLY A 128 -17.64 24.81 -10.71
N ASN A 129 -17.62 25.64 -11.76
CA ASN A 129 -16.39 26.20 -12.34
C ASN A 129 -15.81 27.42 -11.59
N LEU A 130 -16.50 27.95 -10.57
CA LEU A 130 -16.06 29.14 -9.83
C LEU A 130 -14.70 28.95 -9.11
N THR A 131 -14.29 27.70 -8.91
CA THR A 131 -13.03 27.33 -8.22
C THR A 131 -11.88 26.99 -9.17
N ILE A 132 -12.07 27.11 -10.49
CA ILE A 132 -11.05 26.76 -11.49
C ILE A 132 -10.42 28.05 -12.03
N ASN A 133 -9.41 28.53 -11.33
CA ASN A 133 -8.61 29.68 -11.73
C ASN A 133 -7.11 29.34 -11.73
N TRP A 134 -6.34 30.05 -12.54
CA TRP A 134 -4.88 30.02 -12.51
C TRP A 134 -4.30 31.41 -12.83
N ALA A 135 -3.07 31.64 -12.39
CA ALA A 135 -2.32 32.86 -12.70
C ALA A 135 -0.87 32.52 -13.03
N ILE A 136 -0.27 33.26 -13.97
CA ILE A 136 1.12 33.10 -14.36
C ILE A 136 1.92 34.22 -13.70
N GLY A 137 2.86 33.84 -12.83
CA GLY A 137 3.83 34.77 -12.26
C GLY A 137 5.14 34.80 -13.04
N THR A 138 6.16 35.46 -12.49
CA THR A 138 7.46 35.64 -13.15
C THR A 138 8.28 34.34 -13.26
N ARG A 139 8.20 33.45 -12.27
CA ARG A 139 8.96 32.19 -12.22
C ARG A 139 8.11 30.94 -11.98
N HIS A 140 6.83 31.15 -11.67
CA HIS A 140 5.93 30.11 -11.19
C HIS A 140 4.53 30.30 -11.75
N ILE A 141 3.80 29.20 -11.85
CA ILE A 141 2.38 29.15 -12.11
C ILE A 141 1.67 28.94 -10.78
N PHE A 142 0.63 29.72 -10.56
CA PHE A 142 -0.23 29.69 -9.41
C PHE A 142 -1.56 29.08 -9.83
N ILE A 143 -2.03 28.08 -9.08
CA ILE A 143 -3.15 27.22 -9.46
C ILE A 143 -4.10 27.12 -8.26
N SER A 144 -5.38 27.34 -8.51
CA SER A 144 -6.45 27.09 -7.55
C SER A 144 -6.58 25.59 -7.23
N GLU A 145 -7.20 25.26 -6.11
CA GLU A 145 -7.43 23.85 -5.77
C GLU A 145 -8.30 23.13 -6.83
N GLY A 146 -9.35 23.78 -7.34
CA GLY A 146 -10.22 23.23 -8.38
C GLY A 146 -9.47 22.95 -9.68
N ALA A 147 -8.66 23.89 -10.15
CA ALA A 147 -7.84 23.70 -11.34
C ALA A 147 -6.82 22.56 -11.16
N ARG A 148 -6.17 22.46 -10.00
CA ARG A 148 -5.23 21.37 -9.70
C ARG A 148 -5.92 20.01 -9.73
N GLN A 149 -7.08 19.86 -9.07
CA GLN A 149 -7.82 18.59 -9.06
C GLN A 149 -8.21 18.15 -10.47
N LYS A 150 -8.69 19.08 -11.31
CA LYS A 150 -9.06 18.78 -12.69
C LYS A 150 -7.83 18.40 -13.53
N LEU A 151 -6.73 19.14 -13.43
CA LEU A 151 -5.46 18.81 -14.10
C LEU A 151 -4.99 17.40 -13.75
N GLU A 152 -4.98 17.03 -12.47
CA GLU A 152 -4.59 15.68 -12.03
C GLU A 152 -5.57 14.61 -12.50
N LYS A 153 -6.88 14.89 -12.50
CA LYS A 153 -7.89 13.96 -13.02
C LYS A 153 -7.70 13.66 -14.50
N VAL A 154 -7.45 14.68 -15.33
CA VAL A 154 -7.19 14.47 -16.76
C VAL A 154 -5.87 13.72 -16.94
N ARG A 155 -4.81 14.11 -16.22
CA ARG A 155 -3.50 13.45 -16.26
C ARG A 155 -3.60 11.97 -15.88
N MET A 156 -4.33 11.64 -14.82
CA MET A 156 -4.54 10.26 -14.36
C MET A 156 -5.22 9.43 -15.45
N ARG A 157 -6.31 9.93 -16.03
CA ARG A 157 -7.02 9.26 -17.13
C ARG A 157 -6.14 9.02 -18.36
N THR A 158 -5.33 10.00 -18.75
CA THR A 158 -4.40 9.84 -19.88
C THR A 158 -3.35 8.76 -19.59
N ARG A 159 -2.81 8.72 -18.36
CA ARG A 159 -1.85 7.69 -17.95
C ARG A 159 -2.48 6.30 -17.88
N GLU A 160 -3.70 6.20 -17.37
CA GLU A 160 -4.45 4.95 -17.33
C GLU A 160 -4.67 4.40 -18.74
N ARG A 161 -5.18 5.21 -19.67
CA ARG A 161 -5.35 4.80 -21.09
C ARG A 161 -4.05 4.32 -21.72
N ALA A 162 -2.96 5.07 -21.53
CA ALA A 162 -1.64 4.66 -22.02
C ALA A 162 -1.17 3.36 -21.38
N SER A 163 -1.37 3.18 -20.08
CA SER A 163 -1.00 1.95 -19.37
C SER A 163 -1.79 0.75 -19.87
N THR A 164 -3.11 0.88 -20.08
CA THR A 164 -3.96 -0.19 -20.61
C THR A 164 -3.51 -0.60 -22.01
N LEU A 165 -3.17 0.37 -22.88
CA LEU A 165 -2.64 0.10 -24.21
C LEU A 165 -1.32 -0.68 -24.15
N ILE A 166 -0.37 -0.23 -23.34
CA ILE A 166 0.93 -0.90 -23.18
C ILE A 166 0.71 -2.32 -22.63
N GLN A 167 -0.14 -2.46 -21.62
CA GLN A 167 -0.47 -3.74 -21.00
C GLN A 167 -1.16 -4.69 -21.98
N SER A 168 -2.12 -4.23 -22.77
CA SER A 168 -2.83 -5.08 -23.73
C SER A 168 -1.90 -5.55 -24.85
N VAL A 169 -1.04 -4.68 -25.35
CA VAL A 169 -0.03 -5.02 -26.36
C VAL A 169 0.97 -6.03 -25.81
N TRP A 170 1.52 -5.78 -24.62
CA TRP A 170 2.50 -6.68 -23.99
C TRP A 170 1.87 -8.04 -23.67
N ARG A 171 0.68 -8.08 -23.08
CA ARG A 171 -0.03 -9.34 -22.78
C ARG A 171 -0.31 -10.14 -24.06
N GLY A 172 -0.74 -9.46 -25.13
CA GLY A 172 -0.96 -10.09 -26.43
C GLY A 172 0.32 -10.66 -27.04
N TRP A 173 1.42 -9.90 -27.01
CA TRP A 173 2.72 -10.37 -27.49
C TRP A 173 3.24 -11.55 -26.65
N HIS A 174 3.15 -11.46 -25.33
CA HIS A 174 3.62 -12.49 -24.40
C HIS A 174 2.84 -13.80 -24.57
N LEU A 175 1.51 -13.73 -24.75
CA LEU A 175 0.70 -14.91 -25.03
C LEU A 175 1.08 -15.56 -26.36
N ARG A 176 1.23 -14.78 -27.44
CA ARG A 176 1.66 -15.29 -28.75
C ARG A 176 3.03 -15.96 -28.71
N ARG A 177 3.98 -15.40 -27.93
CA ARG A 177 5.31 -15.99 -27.77
C ARG A 177 5.28 -17.30 -26.97
N ARG A 178 4.41 -17.42 -25.96
CA ARG A 178 4.25 -18.64 -25.15
C ARG A 178 3.34 -19.70 -25.79
N TRP A 179 2.56 -19.33 -26.81
CA TRP A 179 1.58 -20.20 -27.46
C TRP A 179 2.15 -21.55 -27.93
N PRO A 180 3.34 -21.65 -28.56
CA PRO A 180 3.87 -22.95 -29.00
C PRO A 180 4.22 -23.91 -27.84
N GLY A 181 4.57 -23.38 -26.66
CA GLY A 181 4.79 -24.17 -25.45
C GLY A 181 3.46 -24.63 -24.84
N LEU A 182 2.49 -23.72 -24.78
CA LEU A 182 1.14 -24.00 -24.28
C LEU A 182 0.41 -25.05 -25.15
N GLN A 183 0.53 -24.94 -26.48
CA GLN A 183 -0.06 -25.86 -27.44
C GLN A 183 0.49 -27.28 -27.28
N ARG A 184 1.80 -27.43 -27.07
CA ARG A 184 2.43 -28.75 -26.80
C ARG A 184 1.93 -29.36 -25.50
N GLN A 185 1.79 -28.56 -24.43
CA GLN A 185 1.22 -29.04 -23.17
C GLN A 185 -0.24 -29.47 -23.32
N LEU A 186 -1.05 -28.71 -24.07
CA LEU A 186 -2.46 -29.03 -24.31
C LEU A 186 -2.62 -30.32 -25.14
N GLN A 187 -1.76 -30.54 -26.14
CA GLN A 187 -1.76 -31.78 -26.93
C GLN A 187 -1.41 -33.00 -26.08
N LEU A 188 -0.45 -32.90 -25.16
CA LEU A 188 -0.09 -33.98 -24.23
C LEU A 188 -1.18 -34.27 -23.19
N CYS A 189 -1.98 -33.28 -22.82
CA CYS A 189 -3.10 -33.44 -21.89
C CYS A 189 -4.42 -33.83 -22.58
N THR A 190 -4.45 -34.04 -23.90
CA THR A 190 -5.66 -34.49 -24.59
C THR A 190 -5.74 -36.02 -24.45
N PRO A 191 -6.69 -36.59 -23.68
CA PRO A 191 -6.81 -38.03 -23.59
C PRO A 191 -7.22 -38.57 -24.97
N THR A 192 -6.43 -39.51 -25.50
CA THR A 192 -6.79 -40.32 -26.65
C THR A 192 -8.14 -40.96 -26.36
N ARG A 193 -9.23 -40.43 -26.92
CA ARG A 193 -10.51 -41.12 -26.98
C ARG A 193 -10.33 -42.31 -27.92
N ILE A 194 -9.84 -43.42 -27.38
CA ILE A 194 -10.02 -44.74 -27.99
C ILE A 194 -11.50 -45.05 -27.80
N ILE A 195 -12.28 -44.78 -28.84
CA ILE A 195 -13.64 -45.30 -28.97
C ILE A 195 -13.44 -46.80 -29.18
N ASN A 196 -13.71 -47.62 -28.16
CA ASN A 196 -13.96 -49.05 -28.35
C ASN A 196 -15.42 -49.20 -28.80
N PRO A 197 -15.71 -49.56 -30.06
CA PRO A 197 -17.05 -50.00 -30.42
C PRO A 197 -17.11 -51.48 -30.02
N HIS A 198 -17.83 -51.81 -28.95
CA HIS A 198 -18.48 -53.11 -28.67
C HIS A 198 -18.66 -53.31 -27.16
N ALA A 199 -19.82 -52.93 -26.63
CA ALA A 199 -20.45 -53.61 -25.51
C ALA A 199 -21.98 -53.34 -25.57
N PRO A 200 -22.83 -54.38 -25.46
CA PRO A 200 -24.26 -54.27 -25.77
C PRO A 200 -25.08 -53.71 -24.59
N ASN A 201 -26.19 -53.08 -24.96
CA ASN A 201 -27.25 -52.58 -24.09
C ASN A 201 -27.99 -53.73 -23.37
N SER A 202 -28.20 -53.57 -22.06
CA SER A 202 -29.36 -54.09 -21.34
C SER A 202 -29.71 -53.10 -20.21
N ASN A 203 -30.88 -52.44 -20.34
CA ASN A 203 -32.10 -52.63 -19.52
C ASN A 203 -31.91 -52.29 -18.03
N THR A 204 -32.76 -51.58 -17.27
CA THR A 204 -34.03 -50.84 -17.40
C THR A 204 -34.34 -50.35 -15.97
N VAL A 205 -35.15 -49.28 -15.79
CA VAL A 205 -36.01 -49.00 -14.61
C VAL A 205 -35.25 -48.49 -13.35
N SER A 206 -35.55 -47.38 -12.66
CA SER A 206 -36.83 -46.94 -12.08
C SER A 206 -36.69 -45.55 -11.42
N GLN A 207 -37.81 -44.80 -11.44
CA GLN A 207 -38.38 -43.99 -10.34
C GLN A 207 -37.65 -42.76 -9.77
N GLY A 208 -38.27 -41.58 -9.96
CA GLY A 208 -38.51 -40.63 -8.86
C GLY A 208 -39.72 -41.09 -8.02
N PRO A 209 -40.05 -40.49 -6.84
CA PRO A 209 -40.30 -39.04 -6.73
C PRO A 209 -39.97 -38.39 -5.35
N GLY A 210 -40.07 -37.05 -5.29
CA GLY A 210 -40.86 -36.39 -4.23
C GLY A 210 -40.18 -35.80 -2.99
N SER A 211 -40.35 -34.47 -2.86
CA SER A 211 -40.65 -33.68 -1.65
C SER A 211 -39.55 -32.91 -0.90
N ASN A 212 -39.83 -31.61 -0.82
CA ASN A 212 -39.21 -30.51 -0.08
C ASN A 212 -39.00 -30.76 1.41
N HIS A 213 -37.92 -30.20 1.98
CA HIS A 213 -38.02 -29.21 3.07
C HIS A 213 -36.70 -28.43 3.30
N LEU A 214 -36.89 -27.23 3.85
CA LEU A 214 -35.97 -26.11 4.05
C LEU A 214 -34.68 -26.40 4.85
N GLY A 215 -33.64 -25.59 4.60
CA GLY A 215 -32.54 -25.39 5.55
C GLY A 215 -31.31 -24.75 4.90
N GLY A 216 -31.08 -23.46 5.13
CA GLY A 216 -29.87 -22.76 4.70
C GLY A 216 -28.62 -23.33 5.37
N SER A 217 -27.57 -23.56 4.59
CA SER A 217 -26.22 -23.79 5.11
C SER A 217 -25.16 -23.34 4.11
N THR A 218 -24.17 -22.66 4.66
CA THR A 218 -23.03 -22.03 4.02
C THR A 218 -22.18 -23.06 3.27
N ARG A 219 -21.95 -22.83 1.98
CA ARG A 219 -21.06 -23.67 1.16
C ARG A 219 -19.60 -23.47 1.55
N ASN A 220 -19.11 -24.29 2.47
CA ASN A 220 -17.67 -24.57 2.61
C ASN A 220 -17.18 -25.33 1.37
N ARG A 221 -16.41 -24.66 0.51
CA ARG A 221 -15.68 -25.32 -0.60
C ARG A 221 -14.41 -25.99 -0.02
N PRO A 222 -14.18 -27.31 -0.20
CA PRO A 222 -12.95 -27.95 0.27
C PRO A 222 -11.73 -27.42 -0.49
N ARG A 223 -10.60 -27.28 0.23
CA ARG A 223 -9.29 -26.93 -0.33
C ARG A 223 -8.72 -28.14 -1.08
N PRO A 224 -8.21 -28.01 -2.32
CA PRO A 224 -7.63 -29.13 -3.04
C PRO A 224 -6.33 -29.61 -2.39
N GLN A 225 -6.15 -30.93 -2.33
CA GLN A 225 -4.94 -31.63 -1.85
C GLN A 225 -3.77 -31.45 -2.84
N PRO A 226 -2.50 -31.44 -2.38
CA PRO A 226 -1.35 -31.31 -3.26
C PRO A 226 -1.16 -32.58 -4.11
N ILE A 227 -1.03 -32.41 -5.43
CA ILE A 227 -0.69 -33.50 -6.35
C ILE A 227 0.80 -33.82 -6.17
N ALA A 228 1.13 -35.04 -5.75
CA ALA A 228 2.49 -35.54 -5.73
C ALA A 228 2.99 -35.75 -7.16
N GLY A 229 4.13 -35.15 -7.52
CA GLY A 229 4.78 -35.36 -8.82
C GLY A 229 5.01 -34.13 -9.70
N THR A 230 4.78 -32.90 -9.23
CA THR A 230 5.25 -31.72 -9.98
C THR A 230 6.78 -31.65 -9.94
N PRO A 231 7.48 -31.61 -11.10
CA PRO A 231 8.92 -31.33 -11.09
C PRO A 231 9.17 -29.95 -10.45
N PRO A 232 10.36 -29.71 -9.87
CA PRO A 232 10.67 -28.43 -9.23
C PRO A 232 10.36 -27.27 -10.19
N PRO A 233 9.90 -26.10 -9.70
CA PRO A 233 9.74 -24.93 -10.55
C PRO A 233 11.07 -24.65 -11.24
N GLU A 234 11.08 -24.65 -12.57
CA GLU A 234 12.20 -24.10 -13.32
C GLU A 234 12.49 -22.71 -12.76
N ALA A 235 13.79 -22.44 -12.50
CA ALA A 235 14.25 -21.21 -11.86
C ALA A 235 13.54 -20.00 -12.46
N PRO A 236 13.09 -19.02 -11.63
CA PRO A 236 12.42 -17.86 -12.18
C PRO A 236 13.35 -17.22 -13.19
N ASP A 237 12.90 -17.08 -14.44
CA ASP A 237 13.58 -16.30 -15.46
C ASP A 237 13.99 -14.98 -14.80
N LYS A 238 15.27 -14.86 -14.44
CA LYS A 238 15.81 -13.69 -13.75
C LYS A 238 15.73 -12.58 -14.78
N CYS A 239 14.66 -11.80 -14.71
CA CYS A 239 14.48 -10.62 -15.52
C CYS A 239 15.70 -9.71 -15.27
N ASP A 240 16.48 -9.41 -16.30
CA ASP A 240 17.74 -8.68 -16.16
C ASP A 240 17.46 -7.28 -15.56
N PRO A 241 17.95 -6.99 -14.35
CA PRO A 241 17.69 -5.72 -13.69
C PRO A 241 18.21 -4.54 -14.51
N LYS A 242 19.24 -4.72 -15.36
CA LYS A 242 19.74 -3.67 -16.26
C LYS A 242 18.76 -3.37 -17.38
N ALA A 243 18.15 -4.40 -17.98
CA ALA A 243 17.13 -4.23 -19.01
C ALA A 243 15.88 -3.52 -18.47
N ILE A 244 15.48 -3.84 -17.24
CA ILE A 244 14.40 -3.13 -16.52
C ILE A 244 14.77 -1.66 -16.33
N GLN A 245 15.97 -1.37 -15.82
CA GLN A 245 16.42 -0.01 -15.56
C GLN A 245 16.52 0.84 -16.85
N GLN A 246 17.07 0.26 -17.93
CA GLN A 246 17.12 0.92 -19.24
C GLN A 246 15.73 1.20 -19.81
N THR A 247 14.80 0.25 -19.65
CA THR A 247 13.40 0.43 -20.06
C THR A 247 12.74 1.53 -19.24
N CYS A 248 12.90 1.52 -17.91
CA CYS A 248 12.37 2.55 -17.03
C CYS A 248 12.92 3.95 -17.37
N SER A 249 14.22 4.06 -17.65
CA SER A 249 14.85 5.33 -18.06
C SER A 249 14.29 5.82 -19.41
N ARG A 250 14.16 4.93 -20.39
CA ARG A 250 13.67 5.25 -21.74
C ARG A 250 12.21 5.71 -21.77
N PHE A 251 11.38 5.18 -20.86
CA PHE A 251 9.97 5.56 -20.73
C PHE A 251 9.72 6.63 -19.65
N GLY A 252 10.76 7.20 -19.03
CA GLY A 252 10.62 8.21 -17.98
C GLY A 252 9.89 7.71 -16.73
N LEU A 253 9.99 6.40 -16.45
CA LEU A 253 9.48 5.71 -15.26
C LEU A 253 10.54 5.64 -14.16
N ASP A 254 11.63 6.39 -14.29
CA ASP A 254 12.73 6.39 -13.33
C ASP A 254 12.29 7.03 -12.00
N LEU A 255 11.82 6.17 -11.11
CA LEU A 255 11.38 6.47 -9.75
C LEU A 255 12.53 6.97 -8.86
N ALA A 256 13.78 6.95 -9.32
CA ALA A 256 14.92 7.52 -8.58
C ALA A 256 14.93 9.06 -8.62
N ALA A 257 14.36 9.68 -9.67
CA ALA A 257 14.32 11.15 -9.82
C ALA A 257 13.06 11.80 -9.20
N LEU A 258 12.09 10.98 -8.75
CA LEU A 258 10.96 11.45 -7.95
C LEU A 258 11.30 11.20 -6.48
N GLN A 259 11.45 12.29 -5.72
CA GLN A 259 11.70 12.37 -4.27
C GLN A 259 10.58 11.74 -3.39
N GLU A 260 9.92 10.70 -3.89
CA GLU A 260 8.74 10.06 -3.32
C GLU A 260 8.97 8.54 -3.40
N ARG A 261 10.07 8.05 -2.79
CA ARG A 261 10.09 6.64 -2.40
C ARG A 261 9.09 6.52 -1.24
N PRO A 262 8.00 5.72 -1.35
CA PRO A 262 7.29 5.31 -0.16
C PRO A 262 8.31 4.69 0.81
N PRO A 263 8.21 4.94 2.12
CA PRO A 263 9.13 4.35 3.08
C PRO A 263 9.22 2.85 2.84
N PRO A 264 10.42 2.25 2.91
CA PRO A 264 10.57 0.81 2.71
C PRO A 264 9.59 0.09 3.62
N LEU A 265 8.81 -0.83 3.05
CA LEU A 265 7.90 -1.65 3.84
C LEU A 265 8.72 -2.29 4.97
N PRO A 266 8.27 -2.21 6.22
CA PRO A 266 8.97 -2.88 7.30
C PRO A 266 9.11 -4.37 6.93
N PRO A 267 10.27 -4.99 7.21
CA PRO A 267 10.47 -6.40 6.91
C PRO A 267 9.34 -7.21 7.53
N SER A 268 8.86 -8.23 6.82
CA SER A 268 7.77 -9.08 7.31
C SER A 268 8.17 -9.63 8.68
N ARG A 269 7.43 -9.27 9.73
CA ARG A 269 7.66 -9.79 11.08
C ARG A 269 7.49 -11.30 11.06
N SER A 270 8.44 -12.00 11.68
CA SER A 270 8.37 -13.45 11.84
C SER A 270 7.11 -13.81 12.66
N TYR A 271 6.52 -14.95 12.34
CA TYR A 271 5.28 -15.43 12.96
C TYR A 271 5.32 -16.95 13.11
N THR A 272 4.52 -17.48 14.03
CA THR A 272 4.18 -18.91 14.08
C THR A 272 2.76 -19.12 13.56
N ILE A 273 2.47 -20.32 13.09
CA ILE A 273 1.13 -20.73 12.67
C ILE A 273 0.61 -21.71 13.72
N THR A 274 -0.60 -21.49 14.22
CA THR A 274 -1.29 -22.46 15.07
C THR A 274 -2.72 -22.58 14.55
N GLY A 275 -3.10 -23.80 14.16
CA GLY A 275 -4.34 -24.02 13.39
C GLY A 275 -4.30 -23.23 12.08
N ASN A 276 -5.31 -22.38 11.87
CA ASN A 276 -5.41 -21.49 10.70
C ASN A 276 -4.99 -20.03 10.97
N THR A 277 -4.46 -19.73 12.16
CA THR A 277 -4.17 -18.36 12.58
C THR A 277 -2.66 -18.10 12.61
N LYS A 278 -2.25 -16.94 12.10
CA LYS A 278 -0.87 -16.43 12.21
C LYS A 278 -0.73 -15.66 13.52
N LEU A 279 0.24 -16.03 14.34
CA LEU A 279 0.57 -15.35 15.59
C LEU A 279 1.93 -14.67 15.43
N GLY A 280 1.99 -13.35 15.60
CA GLY A 280 3.24 -12.59 15.66
C GLY A 280 4.00 -12.82 16.96
N TYR A 281 5.26 -12.39 17.04
CA TYR A 281 6.02 -12.34 18.29
C TYR A 281 5.93 -10.94 18.94
N PRO A 282 6.08 -10.80 20.27
CA PRO A 282 6.31 -11.86 21.26
C PRO A 282 5.05 -12.69 21.60
N GLN A 283 5.21 -13.94 22.02
CA GLN A 283 4.12 -14.86 22.38
C GLN A 283 4.34 -15.47 23.77
N THR A 284 3.29 -15.51 24.58
CA THR A 284 3.33 -16.26 25.85
C THR A 284 2.99 -17.73 25.61
N ARG A 285 3.89 -18.63 26.01
CA ARG A 285 3.73 -20.08 25.91
C ARG A 285 4.01 -20.76 27.24
N VAL A 286 3.55 -21.99 27.40
CA VAL A 286 3.79 -22.83 28.58
C VAL A 286 4.70 -23.99 28.21
N MET A 287 5.68 -24.28 29.06
CA MET A 287 6.59 -25.41 28.90
C MET A 287 5.84 -26.73 29.17
N LYS A 288 5.77 -27.61 28.17
CA LYS A 288 5.16 -28.95 28.28
C LYS A 288 6.04 -29.94 29.04
N ALA A 289 7.35 -29.73 28.99
CA ALA A 289 8.38 -30.53 29.66
C ALA A 289 9.55 -29.62 30.02
N SER A 290 10.36 -30.04 31.01
CA SER A 290 11.54 -29.28 31.39
C SER A 290 12.60 -29.35 30.28
N TYR A 291 13.35 -28.27 30.08
CA TYR A 291 14.38 -28.18 29.04
C TYR A 291 15.57 -27.33 29.51
N PRO A 292 16.82 -27.75 29.26
CA PRO A 292 17.24 -29.02 28.62
C PRO A 292 17.02 -30.24 29.53
N GLU A 293 16.71 -31.40 28.94
CA GLU A 293 16.41 -32.66 29.68
C GLU A 293 17.60 -33.16 30.50
N ASP A 294 18.82 -32.91 30.03
CA ASP A 294 20.05 -33.40 30.64
C ASP A 294 20.54 -32.53 31.81
N GLY A 295 19.87 -31.41 32.11
CA GLY A 295 20.26 -30.47 33.18
C GLY A 295 21.62 -29.79 32.97
N THR A 296 22.21 -29.91 31.78
CA THR A 296 23.56 -29.44 31.43
C THR A 296 23.61 -28.00 30.90
N GLY A 297 22.58 -27.19 31.16
CA GLY A 297 22.51 -25.79 30.75
C GLY A 297 22.53 -24.83 31.94
N ASP A 298 23.05 -23.62 31.72
CA ASP A 298 23.13 -22.55 32.75
C ASP A 298 21.75 -22.14 33.30
N GLU A 299 20.67 -22.38 32.55
CA GLU A 299 19.29 -22.14 32.99
C GLU A 299 18.38 -23.30 32.55
N VAL A 300 17.56 -23.79 33.48
CA VAL A 300 16.58 -24.88 33.25
C VAL A 300 15.18 -24.29 33.25
N LEU A 301 14.48 -24.44 32.13
CA LEU A 301 13.05 -24.13 32.02
C LEU A 301 12.26 -25.31 32.56
N LEU A 302 11.38 -25.09 33.54
CA LEU A 302 10.64 -26.17 34.18
C LEU A 302 9.31 -26.45 33.48
N LYS A 303 8.86 -27.71 33.49
CA LYS A 303 7.51 -28.07 33.04
C LYS A 303 6.45 -27.24 33.77
N GLY A 304 5.51 -26.67 33.02
CA GLY A 304 4.42 -25.81 33.51
C GLY A 304 4.79 -24.32 33.60
N GLU A 305 6.07 -23.98 33.41
CA GLU A 305 6.51 -22.58 33.46
C GLU A 305 6.03 -21.79 32.25
N THR A 306 5.60 -20.55 32.48
CA THR A 306 5.17 -19.64 31.42
C THR A 306 6.36 -18.84 30.92
N VAL A 307 6.60 -18.88 29.60
CA VAL A 307 7.76 -18.28 28.96
C VAL A 307 7.37 -17.37 27.79
N VAL A 308 8.22 -16.39 27.48
CA VAL A 308 8.00 -15.45 26.39
C VAL A 308 8.83 -15.86 25.18
N VAL A 309 8.16 -16.19 24.09
CA VAL A 309 8.80 -16.49 22.80
C VAL A 309 8.95 -15.20 22.00
N ILE A 310 10.18 -14.82 21.68
CA ILE A 310 10.52 -13.57 21.02
C ILE A 310 10.80 -13.73 19.51
N GLY A 311 10.97 -14.96 19.02
CA GLY A 311 11.24 -15.21 17.61
C GLY A 311 11.39 -16.68 17.22
N ALA A 312 11.63 -16.91 15.93
CA ALA A 312 12.02 -18.22 15.43
C ALA A 312 13.50 -18.48 15.75
N GLY A 313 13.82 -19.69 16.20
CA GLY A 313 15.19 -20.11 16.44
C GLY A 313 15.99 -20.25 15.14
N HIS A 314 17.32 -20.20 15.26
CA HIS A 314 18.24 -20.40 14.13
C HIS A 314 18.15 -21.82 13.55
N ARG A 315 17.73 -22.79 14.36
CA ARG A 315 17.46 -24.17 13.96
C ARG A 315 15.99 -24.34 13.58
N ARG A 316 15.75 -25.08 12.49
CA ARG A 316 14.39 -25.44 12.08
C ARG A 316 13.69 -26.19 13.22
N GLY A 317 12.50 -25.73 13.60
CA GLY A 317 11.72 -26.32 14.69
C GLY A 317 12.09 -25.81 16.08
N TYR A 318 12.95 -24.80 16.21
CA TYR A 318 13.27 -24.17 17.50
C TYR A 318 12.63 -22.78 17.58
N LEU A 319 12.33 -22.35 18.80
CA LEU A 319 11.81 -21.04 19.15
C LEU A 319 12.79 -20.35 20.10
N MET A 320 12.96 -19.04 19.96
CA MET A 320 13.77 -18.24 20.88
C MET A 320 12.90 -17.82 22.05
N VAL A 321 13.26 -18.29 23.23
CA VAL A 321 12.55 -18.05 24.50
C VAL A 321 13.39 -17.11 25.34
N GLU A 322 12.81 -15.99 25.77
CA GLU A 322 13.42 -15.09 26.74
C GLU A 322 13.03 -15.52 28.15
N HIS A 323 14.04 -15.80 28.98
CA HIS A 323 13.86 -16.22 30.37
C HIS A 323 15.00 -15.66 31.23
N LYS A 324 14.65 -14.95 32.31
CA LYS A 324 15.59 -14.28 33.24
C LYS A 324 16.72 -13.51 32.53
N GLY A 325 16.41 -12.80 31.45
CA GLY A 325 17.38 -12.01 30.69
C GLY A 325 18.28 -12.80 29.73
N HIS A 326 18.09 -14.11 29.60
CA HIS A 326 18.79 -14.97 28.65
C HIS A 326 17.85 -15.42 27.52
N VAL A 327 18.41 -15.65 26.33
CA VAL A 327 17.67 -16.17 25.18
C VAL A 327 18.06 -17.63 24.95
N ILE A 328 17.11 -18.53 25.18
CA ILE A 328 17.28 -19.98 25.08
C ILE A 328 16.56 -20.49 23.83
N GLN A 329 17.21 -21.37 23.05
CA GLN A 329 16.57 -22.03 21.91
C GLN A 329 15.87 -23.31 22.37
N VAL A 330 14.54 -23.31 22.32
CA VAL A 330 13.71 -24.42 22.79
C VAL A 330 12.97 -25.05 21.61
N PRO A 331 12.96 -26.38 21.44
CA PRO A 331 12.17 -27.01 20.39
C PRO A 331 10.67 -26.71 20.55
N TYR A 332 9.97 -26.42 19.45
CA TYR A 332 8.56 -26.00 19.50
C TYR A 332 7.63 -27.03 20.17
N GLN A 333 8.02 -28.31 20.16
CA GLN A 333 7.26 -29.42 20.75
C GLN A 333 7.19 -29.36 22.28
N TYR A 334 8.13 -28.65 22.92
CA TYR A 334 8.17 -28.43 24.37
C TYR A 334 7.31 -27.22 24.78
N LEU A 335 6.67 -26.53 23.82
CA LEU A 335 5.95 -25.28 24.05
C LEU A 335 4.52 -25.37 23.55
N GLU A 336 3.55 -25.11 24.42
CA GLU A 336 2.15 -24.93 24.05
C GLU A 336 1.69 -23.49 24.23
N LEU A 337 0.75 -23.05 23.41
CA LEU A 337 0.14 -21.73 23.60
C LEU A 337 -0.74 -21.78 24.84
N LYS A 338 -0.59 -20.78 25.71
CA LYS A 338 -1.49 -20.62 26.85
C LYS A 338 -2.91 -20.37 26.30
N PRO A 339 -3.89 -21.24 26.56
CA PRO A 339 -5.26 -20.95 26.15
C PRO A 339 -5.70 -19.67 26.86
N ALA A 340 -6.25 -18.71 26.11
CA ALA A 340 -6.88 -17.55 26.72
C ALA A 340 -8.01 -18.06 27.63
N GLN A 341 -7.95 -17.75 28.92
CA GLN A 341 -9.12 -17.93 29.77
C GLN A 341 -10.21 -17.03 29.18
N ILE A 342 -11.24 -17.66 28.62
CA ILE A 342 -12.49 -16.99 28.29
C ILE A 342 -13.15 -16.72 29.65
N GLY A 343 -12.81 -15.58 30.23
CA GLY A 343 -13.54 -15.00 31.35
C GLY A 343 -14.91 -14.62 30.84
N VAL A 344 -15.91 -15.41 31.20
CA VAL A 344 -17.30 -14.99 31.27
C VAL A 344 -17.40 -14.18 32.55
N ASP A 345 -17.29 -12.85 32.43
CA ASP A 345 -17.74 -11.94 33.47
C ASP A 345 -19.17 -11.52 33.10
N ILE A 346 -20.14 -12.03 33.88
CA ILE A 346 -21.48 -11.46 34.08
C ILE A 346 -21.40 -10.59 35.33
#